data_AF-A0A8K0UG73-F1
#
_entry.id   AF-A0A8K0UG73-F1
#
_cell.length_a   1.000
_cell.length_b   1.000
_cell.length_c   1.000
_cell.angle_alpha   90.00
_cell.angle_beta   90.00
_cell.angle_gamma   90.00
#
_symmetry.space_group_name_H-M   'P 1'
#
loop_
_entity.id
_entity.type
_entity.pdbx_description
1 polymer ?
#
loop_
_entity_poly.entity_id
_entity_poly.type
_entity_poly.pdbx_seq_one_letter_code
_entity_poly.pdbx_strand_id
1 'polypeptide(L)'
;MPLAAAAECSSTSQILPIFPLHLKLTVLNVCWGYSKRKYQEYLPSSSEADLDHNVKRALDQVKTPLIRKFCIRSWRFMDAYGNGLDSVDAAWAAKKYHGHCVLPPQFRADLEAKRLKNTEVL
;
A
#
# COMPACT_ATOMS: atom_id res chain seq x y z
N MET A 1 -18.34 39.95 11.10
CA MET A 1 -18.78 39.22 9.89
C MET A 1 -18.10 39.89 8.72
N PRO A 2 -17.38 39.19 7.83
CA PRO A 2 -17.87 38.09 6.98
C PRO A 2 -16.99 36.83 7.12
N LEU A 3 -17.20 35.68 6.50
CA LEU A 3 -18.35 34.96 5.94
C LEU A 3 -17.75 33.55 5.75
N ALA A 4 -18.47 32.51 6.14
CA ALA A 4 -18.03 31.13 5.98
C ALA A 4 -17.74 30.83 4.49
N ALA A 5 -16.52 30.40 4.18
CA ALA A 5 -16.22 29.80 2.89
C ALA A 5 -16.51 28.29 3.01
N ALA A 6 -17.43 27.86 2.16
CA ALA A 6 -18.02 26.54 2.12
C ALA A 6 -16.97 25.43 1.94
N ALA A 7 -17.30 24.26 2.49
CA ALA A 7 -16.68 22.99 2.17
C ALA A 7 -16.85 22.70 0.68
N GLU A 8 -15.83 23.02 -0.11
CA GLU A 8 -15.70 22.47 -1.45
C GLU A 8 -15.10 21.07 -1.32
N CYS A 9 -15.97 20.05 -1.42
CA CYS A 9 -15.58 18.68 -1.73
C CYS A 9 -15.04 18.65 -3.18
N SER A 10 -13.88 19.29 -3.39
CA SER A 10 -13.14 19.13 -4.63
C SER A 10 -12.71 17.67 -4.68
N SER A 11 -13.30 16.94 -5.62
CA SER A 11 -12.79 15.64 -6.05
C SER A 11 -11.43 15.90 -6.70
N THR A 12 -10.41 16.19 -5.88
CA THR A 12 -9.06 16.38 -6.35
C THR A 12 -8.60 15.02 -6.83
N SER A 13 -8.67 14.80 -8.13
CA SER A 13 -7.84 13.81 -8.81
C SER A 13 -6.39 14.22 -8.58
N GLN A 14 -5.87 13.89 -7.40
CA GLN A 14 -4.47 14.07 -7.06
C GLN A 14 -3.70 13.12 -7.98
N ILE A 15 -3.11 13.68 -9.03
CA ILE A 15 -2.14 12.98 -9.87
C ILE A 15 -0.95 12.75 -8.94
N LEU A 16 -0.88 11.55 -8.37
CA LEU A 16 0.28 11.15 -7.59
C LEU A 16 1.45 11.07 -8.59
N PRO A 17 2.49 11.91 -8.46
CA PRO A 17 3.69 11.72 -9.26
C PRO A 17 4.12 10.27 -9.07
N ILE A 18 4.34 9.57 -10.18
CA ILE A 18 4.88 8.21 -10.18
C ILE A 18 6.34 8.36 -9.75
N PHE A 19 6.52 8.57 -8.45
CA PHE A 19 7.80 8.53 -7.80
C PHE A 19 8.45 7.19 -8.18
N PRO A 20 9.77 7.14 -8.42
CA PRO A 20 10.50 5.87 -8.58
C PRO A 20 10.61 5.13 -7.23
N LEU A 21 9.57 5.20 -6.41
CA LEU A 21 9.44 4.47 -5.15
C LEU A 21 9.02 3.05 -5.51
N HIS A 22 10.00 2.14 -5.42
CA HIS A 22 9.89 0.69 -5.50
C HIS A 22 8.63 0.18 -6.22
N LEU A 23 8.77 -0.27 -7.47
CA LEU A 23 7.72 -0.93 -8.27
C LEU A 23 6.86 -1.90 -7.42
N LYS A 24 7.48 -2.55 -6.42
CA LYS A 24 6.86 -3.44 -5.41
C LYS A 24 5.69 -2.87 -4.61
N LEU A 25 5.42 -1.56 -4.64
CA LEU A 25 4.38 -0.90 -3.82
C LEU A 25 3.27 -0.22 -4.62
N THR A 26 3.28 -0.31 -5.96
CA THR A 26 2.12 0.15 -6.74
C THR A 26 0.93 -0.78 -6.49
N VAL A 27 -0.26 -0.21 -6.35
CA VAL A 27 -1.50 -0.98 -6.11
C VAL A 27 -1.68 -2.07 -7.16
N LEU A 28 -1.34 -1.76 -8.42
CA LEU A 28 -1.40 -2.72 -9.53
C LEU A 28 -0.52 -3.95 -9.29
N ASN A 29 0.71 -3.78 -8.80
CA ASN A 29 1.61 -4.91 -8.53
C ASN A 29 1.13 -5.77 -7.36
N VAL A 30 0.50 -5.17 -6.35
CA VAL A 30 -0.11 -5.93 -5.24
C VAL A 30 -1.35 -6.68 -5.71
N CYS A 31 -2.21 -6.04 -6.53
CA CYS A 31 -3.36 -6.70 -7.17
C CYS A 31 -2.90 -7.89 -8.02
N TRP A 32 -1.91 -7.68 -8.88
CA TRP A 32 -1.36 -8.74 -9.73
C TRP A 32 -0.77 -9.89 -8.92
N GLY A 33 -0.01 -9.58 -7.85
CA GLY A 33 0.52 -10.59 -6.94
C GLY A 33 -0.57 -11.42 -6.25
N TYR A 34 -1.67 -10.78 -5.83
CA TYR A 34 -2.82 -11.47 -5.28
C TYR A 34 -3.50 -12.38 -6.31
N SER A 35 -3.76 -11.86 -7.53
CA SER A 35 -4.36 -12.65 -8.61
C SER A 35 -3.47 -13.83 -8.99
N LYS A 36 -2.15 -13.63 -9.09
CA LYS A 36 -1.20 -14.71 -9.39
C LYS A 36 -1.22 -15.80 -8.32
N ARG A 37 -1.31 -15.44 -7.03
CA ARG A 37 -1.48 -16.41 -5.95
C ARG A 37 -2.80 -17.16 -6.08
N LYS A 38 -3.90 -16.47 -6.41
CA LYS A 38 -5.21 -17.11 -6.62
C LYS A 38 -5.21 -18.06 -7.81
N TYR A 39 -4.54 -17.68 -8.89
CA TYR A 39 -4.34 -18.52 -10.05
C TYR A 39 -3.61 -19.83 -9.70
N GLN A 40 -2.59 -19.77 -8.82
CA GLN A 40 -1.86 -20.95 -8.35
C GLN A 40 -2.70 -21.92 -7.51
N GLU A 41 -3.87 -21.48 -7.01
CA GLU A 41 -4.82 -22.36 -6.31
C GLU A 41 -5.70 -23.16 -7.28
N TYR A 42 -5.73 -22.82 -8.57
CA TYR A 42 -6.49 -23.56 -9.58
C TYR A 42 -5.73 -24.79 -10.08
N LEU A 43 -6.47 -25.76 -10.62
CA LEU A 43 -5.85 -26.94 -11.20
C LEU A 43 -4.94 -26.55 -12.37
N PRO A 44 -3.73 -27.14 -12.47
CA PRO A 44 -2.89 -26.94 -13.64
C PRO A 44 -3.58 -27.54 -14.87
N SER A 45 -3.66 -26.76 -15.94
CA SER A 45 -4.15 -27.21 -17.25
C SER A 45 -3.10 -26.88 -18.31
N SER A 46 -3.03 -27.70 -19.37
CA SER A 46 -2.23 -27.47 -20.57
C SER A 46 -3.03 -26.82 -21.70
N SER A 47 -4.36 -26.70 -21.54
CA SER A 47 -5.25 -26.07 -22.51
C SER A 47 -5.26 -24.55 -22.37
N GLU A 48 -5.04 -23.83 -23.46
CA GLU A 48 -5.07 -22.36 -23.48
C GLU A 48 -6.41 -21.78 -23.01
N ALA A 49 -7.53 -22.41 -23.41
CA ALA A 49 -8.86 -21.98 -23.01
C ALA A 49 -9.07 -22.05 -21.49
N ASP A 50 -8.54 -23.09 -20.84
CA ASP A 50 -8.60 -23.25 -19.39
C ASP A 50 -7.69 -22.23 -18.70
N LEU A 51 -6.50 -21.96 -19.25
CA LEU A 51 -5.57 -20.97 -18.74
C LEU A 51 -6.18 -19.57 -18.77
N ASP A 52 -6.79 -19.17 -19.89
CA ASP A 52 -7.47 -17.88 -20.04
C ASP A 52 -8.64 -17.74 -19.06
N HIS A 53 -9.48 -18.77 -18.95
CA HIS A 53 -10.59 -18.80 -17.97
C HIS A 53 -10.08 -18.69 -16.53
N ASN A 54 -9.01 -19.40 -16.18
CA ASN A 54 -8.39 -19.35 -14.86
C ASN A 54 -7.78 -17.98 -14.55
N VAL A 55 -7.14 -17.31 -15.53
CA VAL A 55 -6.62 -15.95 -15.35
C VAL A 55 -7.76 -14.96 -15.10
N LYS A 56 -8.82 -14.99 -15.91
CA LYS A 56 -10.01 -14.14 -15.73
C LYS A 56 -10.63 -14.36 -14.35
N ARG A 57 -10.85 -15.63 -13.98
CA ARG A 57 -11.39 -16.00 -12.67
C ARG A 57 -10.50 -15.53 -11.51
N ALA A 58 -9.17 -15.59 -11.64
CA ALA A 58 -8.23 -15.10 -10.63
C ALA A 58 -8.31 -13.58 -10.47
N LEU A 59 -8.39 -12.84 -11.59
CA LEU A 59 -8.52 -11.39 -11.59
C LEU A 59 -9.83 -10.95 -10.93
N ASP A 60 -10.93 -11.66 -11.17
CA ASP A 60 -12.24 -11.40 -10.55
C ASP A 60 -12.22 -11.55 -9.01
N GLN A 61 -11.22 -12.26 -8.45
CA GLN A 61 -11.06 -12.36 -7.00
C GLN A 61 -10.55 -11.06 -6.36
N VAL A 62 -10.00 -10.12 -7.14
CA VAL A 62 -9.56 -8.81 -6.66
C VAL A 62 -10.76 -7.88 -6.49
N LYS A 63 -11.53 -8.12 -5.43
CA LYS A 63 -12.73 -7.34 -5.12
C LYS A 63 -12.37 -5.92 -4.66
N THR A 64 -13.27 -4.97 -4.87
CA THR A 64 -13.16 -3.57 -4.40
C THR A 64 -12.65 -3.39 -2.95
N PRO A 65 -13.13 -4.14 -1.93
CA PRO A 65 -12.60 -4.02 -0.57
C PRO A 65 -11.11 -4.40 -0.45
N LEU A 66 -10.60 -5.32 -1.26
CA LEU A 66 -9.17 -5.66 -1.31
C LEU A 66 -8.38 -4.51 -1.95
N ILE A 67 -8.87 -3.97 -3.07
CA ILE A 67 -8.25 -2.82 -3.73
C ILE A 67 -8.10 -1.65 -2.76
N ARG A 68 -9.17 -1.32 -2.00
CA ARG A 68 -9.12 -0.27 -0.98
C ARG A 68 -8.04 -0.53 0.07
N LYS A 69 -7.91 -1.77 0.56
CA LYS A 69 -6.84 -2.16 1.49
C LYS A 69 -5.44 -1.97 0.88
N PHE A 70 -5.27 -2.33 -0.38
CA PHE A 70 -4.00 -2.15 -1.09
C PHE A 70 -3.68 -0.67 -1.28
N CYS A 71 -4.64 0.17 -1.67
CA CYS A 71 -4.47 1.62 -1.75
C CYS A 71 -4.03 2.21 -0.41
N ILE A 72 -4.72 1.87 0.68
CA ILE A 72 -4.38 2.35 2.03
C ILE A 72 -2.95 1.94 2.41
N ARG A 73 -2.55 0.70 2.10
CA ARG A 73 -1.19 0.23 2.36
C ARG A 73 -0.16 1.02 1.56
N SER A 74 -0.37 1.23 0.27
CA SER A 74 0.50 2.05 -0.57
C SER A 74 0.60 3.48 -0.05
N TRP A 75 -0.51 4.06 0.40
CA TRP A 75 -0.55 5.42 0.93
C TRP A 75 0.30 5.60 2.19
N ARG A 76 0.31 4.61 3.10
CA ARG A 76 1.19 4.62 4.27
C ARG A 76 2.67 4.62 3.91
N PHE A 77 3.04 3.86 2.87
CA PHE A 77 4.41 3.87 2.38
C PHE A 77 4.74 5.21 1.75
N MET A 78 3.84 5.79 0.95
CA MET A 78 4.03 7.12 0.37
C MET A 78 4.23 8.19 1.43
N ASP A 79 3.42 8.18 2.48
CA ASP A 79 3.56 9.13 3.59
C ASP A 79 4.89 8.94 4.33
N ALA A 80 5.30 7.70 4.59
CA ALA A 80 6.61 7.39 5.16
C ALA A 80 7.77 7.90 4.28
N TYR A 81 7.69 7.69 2.97
CA TYR A 81 8.70 8.20 2.04
C TYR A 81 8.70 9.73 1.95
N GLY A 82 7.52 10.36 1.97
CA GLY A 82 7.38 11.82 2.05
C GLY A 82 8.01 12.42 3.31
N ASN A 83 8.08 11.63 4.39
CA ASN A 83 8.75 11.99 5.64
C ASN A 83 10.25 11.62 5.69
N GLY A 84 10.80 11.05 4.61
CA GLY A 84 12.21 10.71 4.46
C GLY A 84 12.63 9.36 5.08
N LEU A 85 11.69 8.43 5.30
CA LEU A 85 12.02 7.10 5.80
C LEU A 85 12.57 6.20 4.69
N ASP A 86 13.60 5.41 5.00
CA ASP A 86 14.06 4.32 4.13
C ASP A 86 13.08 3.13 4.15
N SER A 87 13.19 2.24 3.17
CA SER A 87 12.36 1.04 2.97
C SER A 87 12.18 0.18 4.23
N VAL A 88 13.23 -0.05 5.02
CA VAL A 88 13.17 -0.85 6.25
C VAL A 88 12.35 -0.16 7.34
N ASP A 89 12.54 1.15 7.49
CA ASP A 89 11.84 1.94 8.49
C ASP A 89 10.41 2.26 8.07
N ALA A 90 10.16 2.48 6.78
CA ALA A 90 8.83 2.60 6.20
C ALA A 90 8.02 1.30 6.39
N ALA A 91 8.64 0.12 6.22
CA ALA A 91 7.98 -1.15 6.48
C ALA A 91 7.61 -1.33 7.96
N TRP A 92 8.50 -0.91 8.87
CA TRP A 92 8.21 -0.89 10.31
C TRP A 92 7.10 0.10 10.65
N ALA A 93 7.14 1.31 10.10
CA ALA A 93 6.16 2.35 10.39
C ALA A 93 4.77 1.94 9.87
N ALA A 94 4.71 1.37 8.67
CA ALA A 94 3.49 0.80 8.11
C ALA A 94 2.94 -0.37 8.94
N LYS A 95 3.79 -1.07 9.71
CA LYS A 95 3.42 -2.13 10.67
C LYS A 95 2.97 -1.58 12.03
N LYS A 96 3.60 -0.52 12.52
CA LYS A 96 3.26 0.09 13.82
C LYS A 96 1.98 0.93 13.73
N TYR A 97 1.85 1.75 12.69
CA TYR A 97 0.74 2.68 12.51
C TYR A 97 -0.29 2.15 11.51
N HIS A 98 -0.97 1.06 11.90
CA HIS A 98 -1.95 0.39 11.06
C HIS A 98 -3.34 1.08 11.00
N GLY A 99 -3.58 2.13 11.78
CA GLY A 99 -4.85 2.87 11.80
C GLY A 99 -4.82 4.18 11.03
N HIS A 100 -3.70 4.90 11.10
CA HIS A 100 -3.54 6.20 10.46
C HIS A 100 -2.87 6.02 9.10
N CYS A 101 -3.42 6.62 8.05
CA CYS A 101 -2.77 6.68 6.74
C CYS A 101 -1.61 7.67 6.69
N VAL A 102 -1.43 8.42 7.78
CA VAL A 102 -0.41 9.45 7.98
C VAL A 102 0.34 9.09 9.26
N LEU A 103 1.66 9.24 9.24
CA LEU A 103 2.50 9.02 10.40
C LEU A 103 2.18 10.06 11.49
N PRO A 104 1.97 9.62 12.74
CA PRO A 104 1.68 10.55 13.82
C PRO A 104 2.92 11.40 14.12
N PRO A 105 2.79 12.64 14.61
CA PRO A 105 3.93 13.54 14.84
C PRO A 105 5.07 12.92 15.67
N GLN A 106 4.75 12.03 16.60
CA GLN A 106 5.69 11.31 17.46
C GLN A 106 6.48 10.17 16.79
N PHE A 107 6.24 9.87 15.50
CA PHE A 107 6.84 8.73 14.82
C PHE A 107 8.37 8.75 14.83
N ARG A 108 8.99 9.94 14.82
CA ARG A 108 10.46 10.10 14.82
C ARG A 108 11.07 9.62 16.14
N ALA A 109 10.49 10.02 17.28
CA ALA A 109 10.95 9.57 18.58
C ALA A 109 10.78 8.05 18.74
N ASP A 110 9.65 7.53 18.27
CA ASP A 110 9.37 6.10 18.25
C ASP A 110 10.37 5.30 17.38
N LEU A 111 10.83 5.89 16.27
CA LEU A 111 11.81 5.29 15.37
C LEU A 111 13.22 5.27 15.97
N GLU A 112 13.64 6.37 16.59
CA GLU A 112 14.92 6.44 17.31
C GLU A 112 14.96 5.45 18.47
N ALA A 113 13.89 5.36 19.26
CA ALA A 113 13.79 4.37 20.33
C ALA A 113 13.89 2.91 19.81
N LYS A 114 13.34 2.62 18.63
CA LYS A 114 13.48 1.31 17.97
C LYS A 114 14.94 1.06 17.55
N ARG A 115 15.62 2.07 16.99
CA ARG A 115 17.02 1.96 16.57
C ARG A 115 17.94 1.70 17.75
N LEU A 116 17.78 2.44 18.85
CA LEU A 116 18.56 2.26 20.08
C LEU A 116 18.40 0.84 20.66
N LYS A 117 17.15 0.34 20.75
CA LYS A 117 16.87 -1.03 21.20
C LYS A 117 17.53 -2.10 20.32
N ASN A 118 17.67 -1.86 19.03
CA ASN A 118 18.33 -2.81 18.13
C ASN A 118 19.86 -2.80 18.30
N THR A 119 20.44 -1.71 18.79
CA THR A 119 21.89 -1.58 19.05
C THR A 119 22.29 -2.20 20.38
N GLU A 120 21.43 -2.15 21.41
CA GLU A 120 21.69 -2.75 22.74
C GLU A 120 21.58 -4.29 22.77
N VAL A 121 21.08 -4.90 21.69
CA VAL A 121 20.85 -6.35 21.57
C VAL A 121 21.98 -7.03 20.78
N LEU A 122 22.99 -6.28 20.34
CA LEU A 122 24.25 -6.78 19.76
C LEU A 122 25.39 -6.67 20.77
#